data_AF-A0AAW8C8P7-F1
#
_entry.id   AF-A0AAW8C8P7-F1
#
_cell.length_a   1.000
_cell.length_b   1.000
_cell.length_c   1.000
_cell.angle_alpha   90.00
_cell.angle_beta   90.00
_cell.angle_gamma   90.00
#
_symmetry.space_group_name_H-M   'P 1'
#
loop_
_entity.id
_entity.type
_entity.pdbx_description
1 polymer ?
#
loop_
_entity_poly.entity_id
_entity_poly.type
_entity_poly.pdbx_seq_one_letter_code
_entity_poly.pdbx_strand_id
1 'polypeptide(L)'
;MDLIIGLIAIVAVSYYVVKGYSATGVLMTVGILLLLASVIMGKEIMPAGKSTGTLYLDVIEYVKYLLMHRGGGLGMLIMVLCGFAAYMTHLGANDMVVKIASRPLKYINSPYLLMVVAYFLACLMSFAVPSATGLGVLLMATLFPIMVNVGISRGAAASICASPAAIILSPTSGDVVLAAEVSKMPLTEFAFSFTLPISVISILSIAVAHFFWQRYLDRKEGFVAEQLEVSEIETKVPPFYALLPFTPIIGVLLFDGTFAPKLHIVTIIILCFILVAILDFIRTFSAKFVYENLEMAYKGMADAFSGVVMLLVAAGVFAQGLSTVGFIKTLITSVQSMGSGGFLMMITLALITALAAIATGSGNAPFYAFVELIPRLAVQMGINPAYLTIPMLQASNIGRSLSPVSGVVVAVSGMAKLSPFEVVKRISVPMVVGLIVVIAGTELLVVA
;
A
#
# COMPACT_ATOMS: atom_id res chain seq x y z
N MET A 1 -35.33 3.37 -5.12
CA MET A 1 -35.20 2.57 -3.87
C MET A 1 -33.77 2.08 -3.71
N ASP A 2 -33.19 1.44 -4.73
CA ASP A 2 -31.83 0.89 -4.76
C ASP A 2 -30.72 1.91 -4.41
N LEU A 3 -30.82 3.15 -4.91
CA LEU A 3 -29.93 4.27 -4.57
C LEU A 3 -29.93 4.60 -3.07
N ILE A 4 -31.11 4.59 -2.44
CA ILE A 4 -31.27 4.96 -1.03
C ILE A 4 -30.69 3.87 -0.14
N ILE A 5 -30.97 2.60 -0.42
CA ILE A 5 -30.44 1.46 0.35
C ILE A 5 -28.91 1.44 0.29
N GLY A 6 -28.33 1.58 -0.91
CA GLY A 6 -26.88 1.62 -1.06
C GLY A 6 -26.23 2.86 -0.44
N LEU A 7 -26.87 4.04 -0.53
CA LEU A 7 -26.37 5.26 0.10
C LEU A 7 -26.36 5.15 1.63
N ILE A 8 -27.44 4.62 2.22
CA ILE A 8 -27.51 4.36 3.67
C ILE A 8 -26.39 3.42 4.08
N ALA A 9 -26.16 2.34 3.31
CA ALA A 9 -25.10 1.39 3.60
C ALA A 9 -23.70 2.02 3.54
N ILE A 10 -23.42 2.85 2.53
CA ILE A 10 -22.15 3.59 2.43
C ILE A 10 -21.98 4.55 3.60
N VAL A 11 -22.99 5.36 3.91
CA VAL A 11 -22.95 6.30 5.04
C VAL A 11 -22.72 5.57 6.36
N ALA A 12 -23.39 4.43 6.57
CA ALA A 12 -23.20 3.61 7.75
C ALA A 12 -21.75 3.09 7.86
N VAL A 13 -21.22 2.51 6.78
CA VAL A 13 -19.82 2.02 6.75
C VAL A 13 -18.85 3.17 7.04
N SER A 14 -18.97 4.29 6.32
CA SER A 14 -18.11 5.46 6.50
C SER A 14 -18.18 5.99 7.93
N TYR A 15 -19.38 6.12 8.50
CA TYR A 15 -19.58 6.62 9.86
C TYR A 15 -18.90 5.74 10.92
N TYR A 16 -19.13 4.42 10.89
CA TYR A 16 -18.55 3.52 11.89
C TYR A 16 -17.04 3.36 11.74
N VAL A 17 -16.52 3.35 10.51
CA VAL A 17 -15.07 3.34 10.26
C VAL A 17 -14.41 4.61 10.80
N VAL A 18 -15.00 5.78 10.56
CA VAL A 18 -14.50 7.06 11.11
C VAL A 18 -14.58 7.09 12.64
N LYS A 19 -15.56 6.40 13.25
CA LYS A 19 -15.69 6.26 14.70
C LYS A 19 -14.70 5.25 15.30
N GLY A 20 -13.81 4.66 14.50
CA GLY A 20 -12.75 3.75 14.97
C GLY A 20 -13.17 2.29 15.11
N TYR A 21 -14.31 1.88 14.55
CA TYR A 21 -14.68 0.47 14.48
C TYR A 21 -13.83 -0.26 13.44
N SER A 22 -13.59 -1.56 13.64
CA SER A 22 -12.86 -2.39 12.67
C SER A 22 -13.54 -2.37 11.31
N ALA A 23 -12.84 -1.88 10.28
CA ALA A 23 -13.36 -1.83 8.91
C ALA A 23 -13.80 -3.21 8.42
N THR A 24 -13.05 -4.26 8.74
CA THR A 24 -13.38 -5.66 8.43
C THR A 24 -14.74 -6.05 9.00
N GLY A 25 -14.97 -5.75 10.29
CA GLY A 25 -16.24 -6.07 10.95
C GLY A 25 -17.41 -5.28 10.35
N VAL A 26 -17.24 -3.97 10.18
CA VAL A 26 -18.28 -3.08 9.64
C VAL A 26 -18.67 -3.47 8.22
N LEU A 27 -17.70 -3.66 7.32
CA LEU A 27 -17.94 -4.07 5.93
C LEU A 27 -18.61 -5.44 5.85
N MET A 28 -18.16 -6.41 6.66
CA MET A 28 -18.76 -7.75 6.69
C MET A 28 -20.22 -7.68 7.14
N THR A 29 -20.51 -6.99 8.24
CA THR A 29 -21.87 -6.89 8.78
C THR A 29 -22.80 -6.17 7.79
N VAL A 30 -22.41 -5.00 7.28
CA VAL A 30 -23.24 -4.25 6.33
C VAL A 30 -23.40 -5.02 5.01
N GLY A 31 -22.35 -5.69 4.54
CA GLY A 31 -22.40 -6.54 3.36
C GLY A 31 -23.39 -7.69 3.50
N ILE A 32 -23.37 -8.42 4.63
CA ILE A 32 -24.34 -9.48 4.92
C ILE A 32 -25.77 -8.92 4.93
N LEU A 33 -26.00 -7.76 5.55
CA LEU A 33 -27.33 -7.12 5.56
C LEU A 33 -27.80 -6.74 4.15
N LEU A 34 -26.91 -6.26 3.28
CA LEU A 34 -27.22 -5.96 1.89
C LEU A 34 -27.52 -7.22 1.06
N LEU A 35 -26.80 -8.33 1.31
CA LEU A 35 -27.08 -9.60 0.66
C LEU A 35 -28.43 -10.17 1.11
N LEU A 36 -28.74 -10.09 2.41
CA LEU A 36 -30.06 -10.46 2.94
C LEU A 36 -31.17 -9.61 2.31
N ALA A 37 -30.97 -8.30 2.20
CA ALA A 37 -31.92 -7.43 1.49
C ALA A 37 -32.08 -7.83 0.01
N SER A 38 -30.99 -8.20 -0.66
CA SER A 38 -31.03 -8.68 -2.05
C SER A 38 -31.83 -9.97 -2.21
N VAL A 39 -31.68 -10.90 -1.26
CA VAL A 39 -32.47 -12.14 -1.20
C VAL A 39 -33.95 -11.85 -0.99
N ILE A 40 -34.30 -10.92 -0.09
CA ILE A 40 -35.69 -10.49 0.12
C ILE A 40 -36.28 -9.86 -1.16
N MET A 41 -35.46 -9.18 -1.96
CA MET A 41 -35.83 -8.63 -3.27
C MET A 41 -35.90 -9.69 -4.39
N GLY A 42 -35.70 -10.98 -4.08
CA GLY A 42 -35.74 -12.08 -5.05
C GLY A 42 -34.55 -12.12 -6.01
N LYS A 43 -33.43 -11.49 -5.66
CA LYS A 43 -32.23 -11.42 -6.52
C LYS A 43 -31.25 -12.55 -6.18
N GLU A 44 -30.70 -13.16 -7.21
CA GLU A 44 -29.61 -14.13 -7.06
C GLU A 44 -28.31 -13.44 -6.63
N ILE A 45 -27.66 -14.00 -5.62
CA ILE A 45 -26.42 -13.44 -5.04
C ILE A 45 -25.19 -14.30 -5.31
N MET A 46 -25.37 -15.57 -5.65
CA MET A 46 -24.28 -16.50 -5.96
C MET A 46 -23.93 -16.46 -7.45
N PRO A 47 -22.66 -16.75 -7.83
CA PRO A 47 -22.31 -17.02 -9.21
C PRO A 47 -23.13 -18.20 -9.78
N ALA A 48 -23.38 -18.17 -11.08
CA ALA A 48 -24.16 -19.20 -11.77
C ALA A 48 -23.64 -20.61 -11.46
N GLY A 49 -24.55 -21.51 -11.08
CA GLY A 49 -24.25 -22.91 -10.77
C GLY A 49 -23.60 -23.16 -9.40
N LYS A 50 -23.48 -22.15 -8.52
CA LYS A 50 -22.91 -22.29 -7.17
C LYS A 50 -23.92 -22.10 -6.03
N SER A 51 -25.21 -21.91 -6.33
CA SER A 51 -26.25 -21.78 -5.30
C SER A 51 -26.44 -23.08 -4.51
N THR A 52 -26.78 -22.97 -3.24
CA THR A 52 -27.17 -24.10 -2.39
C THR A 52 -28.62 -24.56 -2.63
N GLY A 53 -29.35 -23.92 -3.56
CA GLY A 53 -30.77 -24.16 -3.79
C GLY A 53 -31.69 -23.47 -2.77
N THR A 54 -31.15 -22.70 -1.82
CA THR A 54 -31.92 -21.90 -0.85
C THR A 54 -31.30 -20.51 -0.74
N LEU A 55 -32.02 -19.48 -1.19
CA LEU A 55 -31.51 -18.10 -1.31
C LEU A 55 -31.00 -17.51 0.02
N TYR A 56 -31.55 -17.90 1.17
CA TYR A 56 -31.07 -17.41 2.47
C TYR A 56 -29.73 -18.03 2.88
N LEU A 57 -29.51 -19.31 2.57
CA LEU A 57 -28.24 -19.99 2.85
C LEU A 57 -27.14 -19.54 1.89
N ASP A 58 -27.52 -19.09 0.69
CA ASP A 58 -26.60 -18.48 -0.28
C ASP A 58 -25.84 -17.28 0.29
N VAL A 59 -26.37 -16.57 1.31
CA VAL A 59 -25.66 -15.47 1.96
C VAL A 59 -24.41 -15.97 2.68
N ILE A 60 -24.54 -17.05 3.45
CA ILE A 60 -23.44 -17.65 4.19
C ILE A 60 -22.50 -18.38 3.22
N GLU A 61 -23.07 -19.06 2.24
CA GLU A 61 -22.31 -19.73 1.17
C GLU A 61 -21.45 -18.72 0.38
N TYR A 62 -21.95 -17.50 0.14
CA TYR A 62 -21.19 -16.46 -0.53
C TYR A 62 -19.97 -16.01 0.28
N VAL A 63 -20.08 -15.94 1.61
CA VAL A 63 -18.93 -15.66 2.49
C VAL A 63 -17.89 -16.77 2.36
N LYS A 64 -18.31 -18.04 2.43
CA LYS A 64 -17.42 -19.21 2.21
C LYS A 64 -16.76 -19.16 0.83
N TYR A 65 -17.54 -18.85 -0.20
CA TYR A 65 -17.09 -18.71 -1.57
C TYR A 65 -15.95 -17.69 -1.68
N LEU A 66 -16.11 -16.50 -1.09
CA LEU A 66 -15.07 -15.48 -1.08
C LEU A 66 -13.85 -15.89 -0.24
N LEU A 67 -14.02 -16.53 0.92
CA LEU A 67 -12.89 -17.05 1.69
C LEU A 67 -12.04 -18.03 0.86
N MET A 68 -12.68 -18.93 0.12
CA MET A 68 -11.95 -19.90 -0.71
C MET A 68 -11.30 -19.27 -1.95
N HIS A 69 -12.01 -18.39 -2.67
CA HIS A 69 -11.54 -17.89 -3.96
C HIS A 69 -10.71 -16.61 -3.82
N ARG A 70 -11.15 -15.63 -3.00
CA ARG A 70 -10.38 -14.42 -2.71
C ARG A 70 -9.29 -14.71 -1.69
N GLY A 71 -9.62 -15.40 -0.60
CA GLY A 71 -8.63 -15.75 0.42
C GLY A 71 -7.59 -16.75 -0.08
N GLY A 72 -8.00 -17.82 -0.77
CA GLY A 72 -7.09 -18.83 -1.31
C GLY A 72 -6.28 -18.38 -2.54
N GLY A 73 -6.77 -17.41 -3.32
CA GLY A 73 -6.06 -16.84 -4.45
C GLY A 73 -5.23 -15.61 -4.05
N LEU A 74 -5.82 -14.43 -4.24
CA LEU A 74 -5.20 -13.14 -3.92
C LEU A 74 -4.70 -13.05 -2.48
N GLY A 75 -5.50 -13.53 -1.52
CA GLY A 75 -5.13 -13.53 -0.11
C GLY A 75 -3.86 -14.34 0.15
N MET A 76 -3.72 -15.52 -0.47
CA MET A 76 -2.51 -16.34 -0.36
C MET A 76 -1.29 -15.62 -0.89
N LEU A 77 -1.41 -14.98 -2.05
CA LEU A 77 -0.35 -14.17 -2.63
C LEU A 77 0.11 -13.06 -1.68
N ILE A 78 -0.83 -12.31 -1.10
CA ILE A 78 -0.50 -11.25 -0.14
C ILE A 78 0.16 -11.85 1.11
N MET A 79 -0.34 -12.98 1.62
CA MET A 79 0.24 -13.64 2.79
C MET A 79 1.69 -14.02 2.56
N VAL A 80 2.05 -14.74 1.48
CA VAL A 80 3.45 -15.12 1.25
C VAL A 80 4.36 -13.90 1.01
N LEU A 81 3.88 -12.84 0.35
CA LEU A 81 4.65 -11.59 0.21
C LEU A 81 4.94 -10.94 1.57
N CYS A 82 3.92 -10.80 2.41
CA CYS A 82 4.06 -10.23 3.75
C CYS A 82 4.94 -11.10 4.65
N GLY A 83 4.79 -12.42 4.57
CA GLY A 83 5.65 -13.36 5.29
C GLY A 83 7.12 -13.24 4.86
N PHE A 84 7.39 -13.09 3.56
CA PHE A 84 8.75 -12.93 3.06
C PHE A 84 9.35 -11.60 3.54
N ALA A 85 8.59 -10.51 3.48
CA ALA A 85 9.01 -9.22 3.99
C ALA A 85 9.30 -9.24 5.51
N ALA A 86 8.47 -9.93 6.29
CA ALA A 86 8.69 -10.13 7.72
C ALA A 86 9.99 -10.92 7.97
N TYR A 87 10.24 -11.97 7.17
CA TYR A 87 11.45 -12.77 7.26
C TYR A 87 12.71 -11.95 6.96
N MET A 88 12.71 -11.14 5.89
CA MET A 88 13.82 -10.24 5.55
C MET A 88 14.12 -9.20 6.62
N THR A 89 13.06 -8.70 7.26
CA THR A 89 13.18 -7.76 8.38
C THR A 89 13.81 -8.46 9.59
N HIS A 90 13.29 -9.63 9.96
CA HIS A 90 13.80 -10.42 11.09
C HIS A 90 15.27 -10.81 10.95
N LEU A 91 15.69 -11.20 9.74
CA LEU A 91 17.09 -11.51 9.47
C LEU A 91 18.02 -10.29 9.48
N GLY A 92 17.50 -9.06 9.48
CA GLY A 92 18.30 -7.83 9.36
C GLY A 92 18.81 -7.55 7.94
N ALA A 93 18.24 -8.21 6.92
CA ALA A 93 18.59 -7.98 5.52
C ALA A 93 18.21 -6.56 5.08
N ASN A 94 17.03 -6.09 5.53
CA ASN A 94 16.56 -4.73 5.30
C ASN A 94 17.52 -3.68 5.92
N ASP A 95 18.01 -3.92 7.13
CA ASP A 95 18.98 -3.04 7.79
C ASP A 95 20.29 -2.93 7.01
N MET A 96 20.75 -4.03 6.41
CA MET A 96 21.94 -4.03 5.56
C MET A 96 21.77 -3.22 4.28
N VAL A 97 20.59 -3.31 3.63
CA VAL A 97 20.26 -2.45 2.47
C VAL A 97 20.47 -1.00 2.86
N VAL A 98 19.95 -0.58 4.02
CA VAL A 98 20.04 0.80 4.50
C VAL A 98 21.47 1.21 4.78
N LYS A 99 22.24 0.37 5.46
CA LYS A 99 23.64 0.67 5.78
C LYS A 99 24.47 0.89 4.52
N ILE A 100 24.29 0.06 3.50
CA ILE A 100 25.02 0.21 2.24
C ILE A 100 24.55 1.46 1.49
N ALA A 101 23.22 1.63 1.39
CA ALA A 101 22.58 2.73 0.67
C ALA A 101 22.90 4.11 1.27
N SER A 102 23.03 4.19 2.60
CA SER A 102 23.29 5.45 3.33
C SER A 102 24.75 5.88 3.38
N ARG A 103 25.73 5.02 3.03
CA ARG A 103 27.16 5.39 2.97
C ARG A 103 27.47 6.62 2.11
N PRO A 104 27.00 6.73 0.84
CA PRO A 104 27.32 7.88 -0.01
C PRO A 104 26.78 9.22 0.53
N LEU A 105 25.73 9.18 1.36
CA LEU A 105 25.13 10.39 1.95
C LEU A 105 26.10 11.15 2.87
N LYS A 106 27.07 10.45 3.49
CA LYS A 106 28.06 11.06 4.38
C LYS A 106 28.98 12.08 3.69
N TYR A 107 29.06 12.06 2.36
CA TYR A 107 29.94 12.94 1.60
C TYR A 107 29.24 14.22 1.10
N ILE A 108 27.94 14.41 1.39
CA ILE A 108 27.17 15.56 0.93
C ILE A 108 27.11 16.63 2.04
N ASN A 109 27.78 17.76 1.81
CA ASN A 109 27.87 18.85 2.78
C ASN A 109 26.72 19.88 2.70
N SER A 110 25.87 19.81 1.67
CA SER A 110 24.74 20.74 1.50
C SER A 110 23.46 20.16 2.16
N PRO A 111 22.89 20.80 3.21
CA PRO A 111 21.79 20.20 3.99
C PRO A 111 20.53 19.93 3.14
N TYR A 112 20.09 20.90 2.34
CA TYR A 112 18.88 20.73 1.52
C TYR A 112 19.10 19.81 0.32
N LEU A 113 20.33 19.72 -0.21
CA LEU A 113 20.65 18.73 -1.24
C LEU A 113 20.67 17.32 -0.63
N LEU A 114 21.30 17.16 0.54
CA LEU A 114 21.30 15.90 1.28
C LEU A 114 19.87 15.42 1.53
N MET A 115 18.98 16.32 1.96
CA MET A 115 17.58 15.99 2.22
C MET A 115 16.89 15.39 0.99
N VAL A 116 17.10 15.98 -0.19
CA VAL A 116 16.53 15.48 -1.45
C VAL A 116 17.12 14.12 -1.82
N VAL A 117 18.45 13.95 -1.71
CA VAL A 117 19.10 12.67 -1.99
C VAL A 117 18.66 11.59 -0.99
N ALA A 118 18.50 11.95 0.28
CA ALA A 118 18.00 11.06 1.34
C ALA A 118 16.54 10.65 1.08
N TYR A 119 15.70 11.54 0.55
CA TYR A 119 14.35 11.19 0.13
C TYR A 119 14.33 10.18 -1.01
N PHE A 120 15.13 10.40 -2.07
CA PHE A 120 15.24 9.42 -3.15
C PHE A 120 15.76 8.08 -2.65
N LEU A 121 16.77 8.09 -1.78
CA LEU A 121 17.29 6.88 -1.17
C LEU A 121 16.21 6.14 -0.39
N ALA A 122 15.45 6.86 0.44
CA ALA A 122 14.38 6.31 1.24
C ALA A 122 13.24 5.75 0.36
N CYS A 123 12.94 6.39 -0.76
CA CYS A 123 12.01 5.87 -1.76
C CYS A 123 12.53 4.57 -2.39
N LEU A 124 13.80 4.52 -2.79
CA LEU A 124 14.43 3.30 -3.30
C LEU A 124 14.41 2.18 -2.26
N MET A 125 14.54 2.51 -0.98
CA MET A 125 14.44 1.52 0.10
C MET A 125 13.04 0.92 0.25
N SER A 126 11.99 1.59 -0.24
CA SER A 126 10.62 1.03 -0.26
C SER A 126 10.48 -0.20 -1.17
N PHE A 127 11.40 -0.41 -2.12
CA PHE A 127 11.45 -1.65 -2.90
C PHE A 127 11.76 -2.88 -2.02
N ALA A 128 12.65 -2.71 -1.03
CA ALA A 128 13.07 -3.76 -0.09
C ALA A 128 12.15 -3.85 1.14
N VAL A 129 11.61 -2.72 1.61
CA VAL A 129 10.78 -2.65 2.82
C VAL A 129 9.37 -2.22 2.45
N PRO A 130 8.45 -3.17 2.19
CA PRO A 130 7.09 -2.85 1.75
C PRO A 130 6.19 -2.30 2.87
N SER A 131 6.64 -2.35 4.13
CA SER A 131 5.91 -1.79 5.27
C SER A 131 6.27 -0.32 5.47
N ALA A 132 5.30 0.58 5.42
CA ALA A 132 5.55 2.01 5.64
C ALA A 132 6.01 2.34 7.06
N THR A 133 5.37 1.77 8.08
CA THR A 133 5.78 1.95 9.47
C THR A 133 7.16 1.34 9.70
N GLY A 134 7.41 0.14 9.16
CA GLY A 134 8.71 -0.51 9.25
C GLY A 134 9.81 0.31 8.58
N LEU A 135 9.56 0.80 7.36
CA LEU A 135 10.47 1.67 6.64
C LEU A 135 10.71 2.98 7.40
N GLY A 136 9.67 3.63 7.92
CA GLY A 136 9.80 4.88 8.68
C GLY A 136 10.64 4.72 9.95
N VAL A 137 10.39 3.68 10.75
CA VAL A 137 11.19 3.37 11.95
C VAL A 137 12.64 3.06 11.59
N LEU A 138 12.84 2.29 10.53
CA LEU A 138 14.16 1.95 10.02
C LEU A 138 14.94 3.20 9.58
N LEU A 139 14.30 4.10 8.83
CA LEU A 139 14.88 5.38 8.40
C LEU A 139 15.16 6.30 9.58
N MET A 140 14.33 6.27 10.62
CA MET A 140 14.57 7.00 11.86
C MET A 140 15.79 6.49 12.65
N ALA A 141 16.06 5.19 12.59
CA ALA A 141 17.25 4.61 13.21
C ALA A 141 18.55 4.88 12.41
N THR A 142 18.43 5.26 11.13
CA THR A 142 19.57 5.25 10.18
C THR A 142 19.81 6.58 9.49
N LEU A 143 18.86 7.08 8.69
CA LEU A 143 19.00 8.33 7.94
C LEU A 143 18.73 9.57 8.77
N PHE A 144 17.82 9.49 9.75
CA PHE A 144 17.46 10.64 10.57
C PHE A 144 18.64 11.25 11.32
N PRO A 145 19.51 10.48 12.02
CA PRO A 145 20.70 11.04 12.68
C PRO A 145 21.64 11.73 11.69
N ILE A 146 21.86 11.15 10.51
CA ILE A 146 22.72 11.73 9.47
C ILE A 146 22.17 13.09 9.02
N MET A 147 20.87 13.15 8.74
CA MET A 147 20.21 14.38 8.28
C MET A 147 20.27 15.49 9.32
N VAL A 148 19.93 15.19 10.57
CA VAL A 148 19.95 16.18 11.65
C VAL A 148 21.37 16.71 11.89
N ASN A 149 22.37 15.83 11.83
CA ASN A 149 23.76 16.19 12.13
C ASN A 149 24.40 17.12 11.09
N VAL A 150 23.96 17.08 9.83
CA VAL A 150 24.42 18.05 8.82
C VAL A 150 23.63 19.36 8.84
N GLY A 151 22.71 19.54 9.79
CA GLY A 151 21.94 20.78 9.95
C GLY A 151 20.58 20.79 9.26
N ILE A 152 19.95 19.63 8.99
CA ILE A 152 18.53 19.57 8.62
C ILE A 152 17.68 19.60 9.91
N SER A 153 16.59 20.38 9.92
CA SER A 153 15.71 20.43 11.08
C SER A 153 15.11 19.05 11.40
N ARG A 154 14.87 18.76 12.69
CA ARG A 154 14.27 17.47 13.11
C ARG A 154 12.95 17.21 12.39
N GLY A 155 12.12 18.25 12.22
CA GLY A 155 10.86 18.14 11.51
C GLY A 155 11.05 17.80 10.03
N ALA A 156 12.00 18.45 9.35
CA ALA A 156 12.29 18.12 7.96
C ALA A 156 12.83 16.68 7.84
N ALA A 157 13.79 16.28 8.66
CA ALA A 157 14.33 14.92 8.69
C ALA A 157 13.23 13.87 8.95
N ALA A 158 12.36 14.10 9.94
CA ALA A 158 11.22 13.24 10.22
C ALA A 158 10.25 13.15 9.03
N SER A 159 9.99 14.27 8.34
CA SER A 159 9.14 14.29 7.16
C SER A 159 9.68 13.42 6.01
N ILE A 160 11.00 13.36 5.85
CA ILE A 160 11.68 12.51 4.85
C ILE A 160 11.64 11.03 5.27
N CYS A 161 11.61 10.73 6.57
CA CYS A 161 11.45 9.35 7.05
C CYS A 161 9.99 8.84 6.91
N ALA A 162 8.99 9.72 7.02
CA ALA A 162 7.56 9.35 6.98
C ALA A 162 6.90 9.38 5.58
N SER A 163 7.47 10.09 4.62
CA SER A 163 6.93 10.27 3.26
C SER A 163 7.25 9.21 2.18
N PRO A 164 8.31 8.37 2.26
CA PRO A 164 8.73 7.53 1.13
C PRO A 164 7.69 6.52 0.69
N ALA A 165 6.95 5.95 1.65
CA ALA A 165 5.90 4.99 1.37
C ALA A 165 4.58 5.63 0.90
N ALA A 166 4.52 6.94 0.71
CA ALA A 166 3.33 7.61 0.17
C ALA A 166 3.10 7.28 -1.31
N ILE A 167 4.17 7.01 -2.05
CA ILE A 167 4.11 6.54 -3.43
C ILE A 167 4.70 5.13 -3.48
N ILE A 168 3.92 4.17 -3.96
CA ILE A 168 4.40 2.80 -4.09
C ILE A 168 5.30 2.66 -5.32
N LEU A 169 6.51 2.15 -5.08
CA LEU A 169 7.48 1.79 -6.13
C LEU A 169 7.57 0.29 -6.37
N SER A 170 7.40 -0.54 -5.34
CA SER A 170 7.65 -1.98 -5.45
C SER A 170 6.58 -2.70 -6.27
N PRO A 171 6.92 -3.31 -7.43
CA PRO A 171 5.99 -4.10 -8.24
C PRO A 171 5.44 -5.31 -7.49
N THR A 172 6.22 -5.82 -6.55
CA THR A 172 5.88 -6.99 -5.74
C THR A 172 5.27 -6.62 -4.41
N SER A 173 4.81 -5.38 -4.21
CA SER A 173 4.00 -5.06 -3.02
C SER A 173 2.62 -5.70 -3.14
N GLY A 174 2.05 -6.13 -2.00
CA GLY A 174 0.72 -6.74 -1.98
C GLY A 174 -0.35 -5.84 -2.61
N ASP A 175 -0.25 -4.52 -2.42
CA ASP A 175 -1.19 -3.56 -2.97
C ASP A 175 -1.10 -3.46 -4.50
N VAL A 176 0.11 -3.47 -5.08
CA VAL A 176 0.31 -3.42 -6.55
C VAL A 176 -0.11 -4.72 -7.20
N VAL A 177 0.18 -5.87 -6.57
CA VAL A 177 -0.27 -7.15 -7.13
C VAL A 177 -1.80 -7.26 -7.10
N LEU A 178 -2.43 -6.82 -6.00
CA LEU A 178 -3.89 -6.73 -5.95
C LEU A 178 -4.44 -5.77 -7.01
N ALA A 179 -3.81 -4.60 -7.16
CA ALA A 179 -4.19 -3.60 -8.15
C ALA A 179 -4.11 -4.15 -9.60
N ALA A 180 -3.06 -4.89 -9.93
CA ALA A 180 -2.91 -5.52 -11.24
C ALA A 180 -4.00 -6.57 -11.48
N GLU A 181 -4.28 -7.42 -10.49
CA GLU A 181 -5.29 -8.47 -10.59
C GLU A 181 -6.70 -7.90 -10.78
N VAL A 182 -7.10 -6.91 -9.97
CA VAL A 182 -8.42 -6.27 -10.17
C VAL A 182 -8.50 -5.52 -11.49
N SER A 183 -7.35 -5.08 -11.99
CA SER A 183 -7.25 -4.40 -13.27
C SER A 183 -7.25 -5.37 -14.46
N LYS A 184 -7.23 -6.68 -14.20
CA LYS A 184 -7.15 -7.76 -15.20
C LYS A 184 -5.95 -7.61 -16.14
N MET A 185 -4.85 -7.10 -15.61
CA MET A 185 -3.63 -6.82 -16.36
C MET A 185 -2.48 -7.67 -15.81
N PRO A 186 -1.57 -8.19 -16.65
CA PRO A 186 -0.35 -8.81 -16.19
C PRO A 186 0.42 -7.89 -15.24
N LEU A 187 0.96 -8.43 -14.14
CA LEU A 187 1.69 -7.64 -13.14
C LEU A 187 2.81 -6.80 -13.75
N THR A 188 3.59 -7.40 -14.65
CA THR A 188 4.72 -6.73 -15.29
C THR A 188 4.26 -5.55 -16.13
N GLU A 189 3.18 -5.70 -16.89
CA GLU A 189 2.58 -4.63 -17.68
C GLU A 189 2.03 -3.51 -16.77
N PHE A 190 1.22 -3.88 -15.77
CA PHE A 190 0.62 -2.92 -14.83
C PHE A 190 1.67 -2.11 -14.06
N ALA A 191 2.72 -2.79 -13.59
CA ALA A 191 3.77 -2.17 -12.80
C ALA A 191 4.72 -1.35 -13.67
N PHE A 192 5.34 -1.92 -14.71
CA PHE A 192 6.42 -1.26 -15.43
C PHE A 192 5.95 -0.31 -16.53
N SER A 193 4.78 -0.55 -17.14
CA SER A 193 4.29 0.31 -18.22
C SER A 193 3.49 1.51 -17.71
N PHE A 194 2.85 1.38 -16.54
CA PHE A 194 1.94 2.40 -16.01
C PHE A 194 2.32 2.88 -14.62
N THR A 195 2.25 2.00 -13.61
CA THR A 195 2.36 2.43 -12.20
C THR A 195 3.73 3.03 -11.87
N LEU A 196 4.81 2.36 -12.26
CA LEU A 196 6.18 2.75 -11.93
C LEU A 196 6.59 4.07 -12.63
N PRO A 197 6.33 4.29 -13.94
CA PRO A 197 6.56 5.59 -14.57
C PRO A 197 5.82 6.74 -13.85
N ILE A 198 4.54 6.55 -13.52
CA ILE A 198 3.74 7.54 -12.80
C ILE A 198 4.34 7.81 -11.41
N SER A 199 4.71 6.75 -10.69
CA SER A 199 5.36 6.84 -9.37
C SER A 199 6.68 7.61 -9.44
N VAL A 200 7.53 7.36 -10.44
CA VAL A 200 8.81 8.07 -10.60
C VAL A 200 8.59 9.57 -10.82
N ILE A 201 7.66 9.95 -11.72
CA ILE A 201 7.35 11.37 -11.98
C ILE A 201 6.77 12.04 -10.72
N SER A 202 5.91 11.33 -10.00
CA SER A 202 5.35 11.81 -8.73
C SER A 202 6.43 12.01 -7.67
N ILE A 203 7.35 11.06 -7.50
CA ILE A 203 8.47 11.14 -6.55
C ILE A 203 9.41 12.30 -6.90
N LEU A 204 9.73 12.52 -8.18
CA LEU A 204 10.52 13.69 -8.60
C LEU A 204 9.82 15.00 -8.19
N SER A 205 8.51 15.08 -8.39
CA SER A 205 7.71 16.26 -8.04
C SER A 205 7.61 16.46 -6.53
N ILE A 206 7.44 15.38 -5.76
CA ILE A 206 7.44 15.38 -4.29
C ILE A 206 8.82 15.81 -3.76
N ALA A 207 9.92 15.35 -4.35
CA ALA A 207 11.27 15.73 -3.95
C ALA A 207 11.51 17.25 -4.12
N VAL A 208 11.09 17.79 -5.26
CA VAL A 208 11.12 19.24 -5.52
C VAL A 208 10.25 19.99 -4.51
N ALA A 209 9.04 19.50 -4.23
CA ALA A 209 8.16 20.10 -3.24
C ALA A 209 8.77 20.04 -1.83
N HIS A 210 9.40 18.94 -1.42
CA HIS A 210 10.13 18.84 -0.15
C HIS A 210 11.22 19.89 -0.06
N PHE A 211 12.04 20.05 -1.11
CA PHE A 211 13.13 21.03 -1.13
C PHE A 211 12.63 22.46 -0.80
N PHE A 212 11.58 22.92 -1.47
CA PHE A 212 11.06 24.27 -1.25
C PHE A 212 10.24 24.39 0.04
N TRP A 213 9.39 23.40 0.33
CA TRP A 213 8.47 23.46 1.46
C TRP A 213 9.17 23.35 2.81
N GLN A 214 10.15 22.45 2.95
CA GLN A 214 10.93 22.36 4.19
C GLN A 214 11.71 23.64 4.45
N ARG A 215 12.33 24.22 3.42
CA ARG A 215 13.07 25.49 3.52
C ARG A 215 12.18 26.65 3.92
N TYR A 216 10.95 26.70 3.41
CA TYR A 216 9.96 27.70 3.80
C TYR A 216 9.57 27.55 5.28
N LEU A 217 9.28 26.33 5.73
CA LEU A 217 8.90 26.08 7.12
C LEU A 217 10.04 26.32 8.10
N ASP A 218 11.27 25.89 7.78
CA ASP A 218 12.44 26.11 8.63
C ASP A 218 12.74 27.60 8.80
N ARG A 219 12.61 28.40 7.72
CA ARG A 219 12.73 29.87 7.78
C ARG A 219 11.65 30.50 8.65
N LYS A 220 10.41 30.03 8.53
CA LYS A 220 9.28 30.52 9.32
C LYS A 220 9.43 30.19 10.81
N GLU A 221 10.08 29.08 11.12
CA GLU A 221 10.33 28.58 12.48
C GLU A 221 11.63 29.13 13.08
N GLY A 222 12.39 29.95 12.33
CA GLY A 222 13.64 30.55 12.80
C GLY A 222 14.75 29.53 13.08
N PHE A 223 14.71 28.37 12.42
CA PHE A 223 15.65 27.28 12.68
C PHE A 223 17.09 27.67 12.32
N VAL A 224 18.01 27.49 13.27
CA VAL A 224 19.45 27.62 13.08
C VAL A 224 20.07 26.24 13.20
N ALA A 225 20.88 25.86 12.21
CA ALA A 225 21.53 24.56 12.17
C ALA A 225 22.63 24.46 13.24
N GLU A 226 22.53 23.47 14.13
CA GLU A 226 23.61 23.04 15.02
C GLU A 226 24.12 21.68 14.55
N GLN A 227 25.43 21.54 14.38
CA GLN A 227 26.06 20.27 14.03
C GLN A 227 26.30 19.46 15.31
N LEU A 228 25.89 18.19 15.29
CA LEU A 228 26.15 17.22 16.36
C LEU A 228 26.95 16.05 15.79
N GLU A 229 27.80 15.44 16.62
CA GLU A 229 28.65 14.31 16.22
C GLU A 229 27.83 13.05 15.92
N VAL A 230 28.30 12.29 14.93
CA VAL A 230 27.61 11.14 14.32
C VAL A 230 27.96 9.85 15.06
N SER A 231 26.96 9.10 15.50
CA SER A 231 27.11 7.69 15.87
C SER A 231 27.04 6.78 14.64
N GLU A 232 27.83 5.71 14.63
CA GLU A 232 27.90 4.78 13.50
C GLU A 232 26.67 3.87 13.38
N ILE A 233 26.35 3.49 12.13
CA ILE A 233 25.30 2.50 11.83
C ILE A 233 25.87 1.09 12.03
N GLU A 234 25.48 0.45 13.13
CA GLU A 234 25.81 -0.95 13.41
C GLU A 234 24.83 -1.91 12.72
N THR A 235 25.35 -2.96 12.07
CA THR A 235 24.54 -4.06 11.51
C THR A 235 25.32 -5.36 11.70
N LYS A 236 24.62 -6.45 12.05
CA LYS A 236 25.24 -7.74 12.41
C LYS A 236 25.27 -8.78 11.27
N VAL A 237 24.76 -8.45 10.09
CA VAL A 237 24.69 -9.38 8.94
C VAL A 237 25.75 -9.13 7.88
N PRO A 238 26.07 -10.11 7.01
CA PRO A 238 26.99 -9.92 5.89
C PRO A 238 26.44 -8.95 4.83
N PRO A 239 27.30 -8.23 4.08
CA PRO A 239 26.87 -7.27 3.05
C PRO A 239 25.96 -7.86 1.97
N PHE A 240 26.18 -9.12 1.57
CA PHE A 240 25.39 -9.75 0.49
C PHE A 240 23.91 -9.98 0.87
N TYR A 241 23.55 -9.93 2.15
CA TYR A 241 22.15 -10.04 2.60
C TYR A 241 21.30 -8.88 2.05
N ALA A 242 21.91 -7.75 1.68
CA ALA A 242 21.19 -6.65 1.03
C ALA A 242 20.53 -7.03 -0.30
N LEU A 243 20.94 -8.12 -0.96
CA LEU A 243 20.30 -8.57 -2.20
C LEU A 243 19.01 -9.37 -1.96
N LEU A 244 18.86 -9.98 -0.78
CA LEU A 244 17.77 -10.91 -0.49
C LEU A 244 16.37 -10.27 -0.58
N PRO A 245 16.15 -9.04 -0.06
CA PRO A 245 14.85 -8.38 -0.16
C PRO A 245 14.38 -8.14 -1.60
N PHE A 246 15.31 -8.04 -2.57
CA PHE A 246 15.01 -7.80 -3.98
C PHE A 246 14.78 -9.09 -4.78
N THR A 247 15.02 -10.27 -4.19
CA THR A 247 14.88 -11.55 -4.89
C THR A 247 13.47 -11.80 -5.46
N PRO A 248 12.35 -11.38 -4.84
CA PRO A 248 11.04 -11.53 -5.45
C PRO A 248 10.89 -10.72 -6.74
N ILE A 249 11.41 -9.50 -6.79
CA ILE A 249 11.37 -8.64 -7.98
C ILE A 249 12.21 -9.27 -9.11
N ILE A 250 13.43 -9.71 -8.78
CA ILE A 250 14.32 -10.39 -9.73
C ILE A 250 13.65 -11.67 -10.26
N GLY A 251 13.01 -12.44 -9.38
CA GLY A 251 12.30 -13.66 -9.75
C GLY A 251 11.12 -13.39 -10.70
N VAL A 252 10.30 -12.37 -10.43
CA VAL A 252 9.18 -11.98 -11.31
C VAL A 252 9.67 -11.58 -12.69
N LEU A 253 10.80 -10.88 -12.79
CA LEU A 253 11.40 -10.49 -14.07
C LEU A 253 12.04 -11.66 -14.82
N LEU A 254 12.61 -12.63 -14.09
CA LEU A 254 13.26 -13.79 -14.70
C LEU A 254 12.25 -14.82 -15.22
N PHE A 255 11.17 -15.06 -14.45
CA PHE A 255 10.15 -16.08 -14.72
C PHE A 255 8.86 -15.49 -15.30
N ASP A 256 8.95 -14.44 -16.11
CA ASP A 256 7.82 -13.82 -16.81
C ASP A 256 7.42 -14.56 -18.11
N GLY A 257 8.28 -15.49 -18.57
CA GLY A 257 8.13 -16.23 -19.83
C GLY A 257 9.15 -15.86 -20.91
N THR A 258 9.97 -14.82 -20.69
CA THR A 258 10.95 -14.32 -21.66
C THR A 258 12.27 -15.08 -21.57
N PHE A 259 12.83 -15.20 -20.36
CA PHE A 259 14.13 -15.84 -20.12
C PHE A 259 14.01 -17.23 -19.46
N ALA A 260 12.98 -17.43 -18.65
CA ALA A 260 12.67 -18.69 -17.99
C ALA A 260 11.15 -18.99 -18.09
N PRO A 261 10.71 -20.22 -17.77
CA PRO A 261 9.30 -20.57 -17.83
C PRO A 261 8.44 -19.62 -16.98
N LYS A 262 7.25 -19.29 -17.48
CA LYS A 262 6.32 -18.43 -16.75
C LYS A 262 5.86 -19.11 -15.47
N LEU A 263 6.23 -18.55 -14.31
CA LEU A 263 5.82 -19.05 -13.00
C LEU A 263 4.78 -18.16 -12.34
N HIS A 264 3.95 -18.75 -11.50
CA HIS A 264 3.04 -17.99 -10.63
C HIS A 264 3.85 -17.26 -9.55
N ILE A 265 3.44 -16.04 -9.19
CA ILE A 265 4.17 -15.18 -8.22
C ILE A 265 4.37 -15.89 -6.88
N VAL A 266 3.36 -16.62 -6.39
CA VAL A 266 3.47 -17.43 -5.16
C VAL A 266 4.60 -18.46 -5.26
N THR A 267 4.72 -19.14 -6.40
CA THR A 267 5.80 -20.12 -6.64
C THR A 267 7.17 -19.44 -6.59
N ILE A 268 7.29 -18.25 -7.18
CA ILE A 268 8.53 -17.47 -7.16
C ILE A 268 8.91 -17.11 -5.72
N ILE A 269 7.95 -16.63 -4.91
CA ILE A 269 8.23 -16.27 -3.51
C ILE A 269 8.62 -17.49 -2.67
N ILE A 270 8.00 -18.65 -2.90
CA ILE A 270 8.40 -19.90 -2.24
C ILE A 270 9.85 -20.28 -2.59
N LEU A 271 10.26 -20.11 -3.86
CA LEU A 271 11.66 -20.29 -4.25
C LEU A 271 12.58 -19.30 -3.51
N CYS A 272 12.17 -18.04 -3.35
CA CYS A 272 12.91 -17.05 -2.55
C CYS A 272 13.03 -17.48 -1.08
N PHE A 273 11.97 -18.02 -0.46
CA PHE A 273 12.05 -18.56 0.90
C PHE A 273 13.07 -19.69 1.03
N ILE A 274 13.04 -20.65 0.10
CA ILE A 274 13.97 -21.78 0.09
C ILE A 274 15.41 -21.27 -0.08
N LEU A 275 15.64 -20.35 -1.01
CA LEU A 275 16.95 -19.75 -1.25
C LEU A 275 17.48 -19.06 0.03
N VAL A 276 16.67 -18.24 0.68
CA VAL A 276 17.06 -17.54 1.91
C VAL A 276 17.34 -18.55 3.03
N ALA A 277 16.49 -19.56 3.22
CA ALA A 277 16.67 -20.58 4.25
C ALA A 277 17.97 -21.38 4.05
N ILE A 278 18.33 -21.70 2.81
CA ILE A 278 19.61 -22.35 2.47
C ILE A 278 20.78 -21.43 2.82
N LEU A 279 20.70 -20.14 2.48
CA LEU A 279 21.77 -19.18 2.80
C LEU A 279 21.91 -18.93 4.31
N ASP A 280 20.81 -18.91 5.05
CA ASP A 280 20.82 -18.79 6.51
C ASP A 280 21.39 -20.05 7.16
N PHE A 281 21.08 -21.24 6.61
CA PHE A 281 21.68 -22.50 7.02
C PHE A 281 23.18 -22.55 6.77
N ILE A 282 23.65 -22.18 5.58
CA ILE A 282 25.09 -22.17 5.25
C ILE A 282 25.85 -21.21 6.18
N ARG A 283 25.23 -20.12 6.62
CA ARG A 283 25.84 -19.16 7.55
C ARG A 283 25.90 -19.68 8.98
N THR A 284 24.80 -20.26 9.46
CA THR A 284 24.62 -20.59 10.88
C THR A 284 24.97 -22.05 11.21
N PHE A 285 24.98 -22.92 10.19
CA PHE A 285 25.09 -24.38 10.30
C PHE A 285 24.12 -25.00 11.32
N SER A 286 22.98 -24.34 11.56
CA SER A 286 21.98 -24.75 12.55
C SER A 286 20.59 -24.79 11.94
N ALA A 287 20.11 -25.98 11.61
CA ALA A 287 18.75 -26.16 11.10
C ALA A 287 17.69 -25.67 12.10
N LYS A 288 17.94 -25.84 13.41
CA LYS A 288 17.06 -25.34 14.46
C LYS A 288 16.86 -23.83 14.36
N PHE A 289 17.95 -23.07 14.21
CA PHE A 289 17.89 -21.62 14.10
C PHE A 289 17.17 -21.15 12.83
N VAL A 290 17.41 -21.84 11.71
CA VAL A 290 16.73 -21.55 10.44
C VAL A 290 15.22 -21.79 10.56
N TYR A 291 14.80 -22.88 11.20
CA TYR A 291 13.38 -23.16 11.43
C TYR A 291 12.73 -22.12 12.35
N GLU A 292 13.41 -21.71 13.43
CA GLU A 292 12.95 -20.62 14.31
C GLU A 292 12.80 -19.30 13.54
N ASN A 293 13.74 -18.96 12.64
CA ASN A 293 13.61 -17.76 11.82
C ASN A 293 12.48 -17.88 10.77
N LEU A 294 12.24 -19.06 10.21
CA LEU A 294 11.12 -19.31 9.30
C LEU A 294 9.75 -19.16 9.98
N GLU A 295 9.64 -19.44 11.29
CA GLU A 295 8.40 -19.16 12.02
C GLU A 295 8.01 -17.68 11.99
N MET A 296 9.00 -16.76 11.91
CA MET A 296 8.73 -15.33 11.77
C MET A 296 8.08 -15.00 10.42
N ALA A 297 8.41 -15.75 9.37
CA ALA A 297 7.70 -15.65 8.10
C ALA A 297 6.23 -16.05 8.25
N TYR A 298 5.96 -17.18 8.92
CA TYR A 298 4.60 -17.67 9.12
C TYR A 298 3.76 -16.75 10.01
N LYS A 299 4.36 -16.14 11.04
CA LYS A 299 3.71 -15.07 11.81
C LYS A 299 3.35 -13.88 10.94
N GLY A 300 4.27 -13.44 10.07
CA GLY A 300 3.98 -12.40 9.07
C GLY A 300 2.84 -12.77 8.10
N MET A 301 2.72 -14.05 7.73
CA MET A 301 1.57 -14.54 6.94
C MET A 301 0.26 -14.49 7.75
N ALA A 302 0.30 -14.85 9.03
CA ALA A 302 -0.88 -14.81 9.92
C ALA A 302 -1.37 -13.37 10.17
N ASP A 303 -0.45 -12.42 10.33
CA ASP A 303 -0.77 -10.99 10.46
C ASP A 303 -1.41 -10.47 9.16
N ALA A 304 -0.89 -10.89 8.00
CA ALA A 304 -1.49 -10.55 6.71
C ALA A 304 -2.88 -11.17 6.52
N PHE A 305 -3.09 -12.41 6.98
CA PHE A 305 -4.40 -13.06 6.94
C PHE A 305 -5.44 -12.25 7.73
N SER A 306 -5.15 -11.99 9.00
CA SER A 306 -6.08 -11.32 9.91
C SER A 306 -6.32 -9.85 9.53
N GLY A 307 -5.27 -9.14 9.10
CA GLY A 307 -5.35 -7.72 8.77
C GLY A 307 -5.84 -7.42 7.35
N VAL A 308 -5.36 -8.15 6.35
CA VAL A 308 -5.59 -7.84 4.93
C VAL A 308 -6.59 -8.79 4.30
N VAL A 309 -6.37 -10.09 4.42
CA VAL A 309 -7.18 -11.09 3.70
C VAL A 309 -8.63 -11.06 4.18
N MET A 310 -8.85 -11.00 5.50
CA MET A 310 -10.20 -10.88 6.05
C MET A 310 -10.90 -9.58 5.63
N LEU A 311 -10.17 -8.48 5.53
CA LEU A 311 -10.71 -7.21 5.04
C LEU A 311 -11.12 -7.31 3.57
N LEU A 312 -10.27 -7.93 2.73
CA LEU A 312 -10.56 -8.17 1.31
C LEU A 312 -11.85 -9.00 1.13
N VAL A 313 -12.01 -10.05 1.93
CA VAL A 313 -13.23 -10.88 1.92
C VAL A 313 -14.45 -10.05 2.35
N ALA A 314 -14.35 -9.30 3.45
CA ALA A 314 -15.43 -8.43 3.93
C ALA A 314 -15.82 -7.37 2.88
N ALA A 315 -14.83 -6.75 2.23
CA ALA A 315 -15.04 -5.81 1.14
C ALA A 315 -15.74 -6.45 -0.05
N GLY A 316 -15.36 -7.68 -0.42
CA GLY A 316 -16.02 -8.45 -1.47
C GLY A 316 -17.49 -8.74 -1.16
N VAL A 317 -17.81 -9.12 0.09
CA VAL A 317 -19.20 -9.33 0.55
C VAL A 317 -19.99 -8.03 0.44
N PHE A 318 -19.43 -6.91 0.90
CA PHE A 318 -20.04 -5.59 0.82
C PHE A 318 -20.28 -5.13 -0.64
N ALA A 319 -19.26 -5.27 -1.49
CA ALA A 319 -19.32 -4.95 -2.91
C ALA A 319 -20.39 -5.78 -3.64
N GLN A 320 -20.50 -7.08 -3.32
CA GLN A 320 -21.59 -7.93 -3.81
C GLN A 320 -22.94 -7.39 -3.38
N GLY A 321 -23.13 -7.11 -2.10
CA GLY A 321 -24.38 -6.55 -1.58
C GLY A 321 -24.81 -5.27 -2.31
N LEU A 322 -23.89 -4.32 -2.52
CA LEU A 322 -24.20 -3.08 -3.26
C LEU A 322 -24.59 -3.35 -4.72
N SER A 323 -23.90 -4.30 -5.37
CA SER A 323 -24.19 -4.65 -6.75
C SER A 323 -25.53 -5.34 -6.90
N THR A 324 -25.83 -6.33 -6.05
CA THR A 324 -27.07 -7.10 -6.12
C THR A 324 -28.27 -6.22 -5.75
N VAL A 325 -28.15 -5.33 -4.76
CA VAL A 325 -29.21 -4.35 -4.46
C VAL A 325 -29.49 -3.39 -5.63
N GLY A 326 -28.57 -3.23 -6.60
CA GLY A 326 -28.76 -2.39 -7.79
C GLY A 326 -28.19 -0.98 -7.64
N PHE A 327 -27.46 -0.71 -6.55
CA PHE A 327 -26.86 0.60 -6.27
C PHE A 327 -25.83 1.00 -7.33
N ILE A 328 -24.88 0.10 -7.65
CA ILE A 328 -23.78 0.38 -8.60
C ILE A 328 -24.34 0.82 -9.97
N LYS A 329 -25.32 0.07 -10.49
CA LYS A 329 -25.97 0.36 -11.77
C LYS A 329 -26.62 1.76 -11.78
N THR A 330 -27.33 2.09 -10.71
CA THR A 330 -28.08 3.36 -10.62
C THR A 330 -27.16 4.57 -10.42
N LEU A 331 -26.06 4.42 -9.67
CA LEU A 331 -25.04 5.46 -9.52
C LEU A 331 -24.41 5.80 -10.87
N ILE A 332 -24.10 4.78 -11.67
CA ILE A 332 -23.47 4.98 -12.98
C ILE A 332 -24.42 5.65 -13.99
N THR A 333 -25.70 5.30 -14.02
CA THR A 333 -26.67 6.00 -14.88
C THR A 333 -26.74 7.50 -14.55
N SER A 334 -26.49 7.86 -13.28
CA SER A 334 -26.43 9.26 -12.84
C SER A 334 -25.15 9.96 -13.34
N VAL A 335 -24.00 9.28 -13.30
CA VAL A 335 -22.68 9.82 -13.71
C VAL A 335 -22.49 9.86 -15.24
N GLN A 336 -23.03 8.88 -15.99
CA GLN A 336 -22.92 8.81 -17.46
C GLN A 336 -23.60 9.98 -18.17
N SER A 337 -24.58 10.63 -17.52
CA SER A 337 -25.22 11.85 -18.04
C SER A 337 -24.29 13.07 -18.11
N MET A 338 -23.08 12.99 -17.53
CA MET A 338 -22.16 14.13 -17.37
C MET A 338 -21.02 14.23 -18.40
N GLY A 339 -20.96 13.39 -19.44
CA GLY A 339 -19.99 13.50 -20.57
C GLY A 339 -18.51 13.22 -20.25
N SER A 340 -18.07 13.39 -18.99
CA SER A 340 -16.70 13.12 -18.49
C SER A 340 -16.69 12.07 -17.35
N GLY A 341 -17.54 11.05 -17.47
CA GLY A 341 -17.81 10.10 -16.37
C GLY A 341 -16.56 9.36 -15.85
N GLY A 342 -15.63 9.00 -16.74
CA GLY A 342 -14.37 8.32 -16.39
C GLY A 342 -13.48 9.17 -15.47
N PHE A 343 -13.10 10.37 -15.92
CA PHE A 343 -12.26 11.30 -15.16
C PHE A 343 -12.89 11.70 -13.82
N LEU A 344 -14.20 11.97 -13.81
CA LEU A 344 -14.90 12.33 -12.58
C LEU A 344 -14.94 11.16 -11.59
N MET A 345 -15.13 9.92 -12.07
CA MET A 345 -15.06 8.72 -11.24
C MET A 345 -13.65 8.51 -10.68
N MET A 346 -12.63 8.67 -11.51
CA MET A 346 -11.22 8.56 -11.10
C MET A 346 -10.92 9.50 -9.93
N ILE A 347 -11.23 10.80 -10.09
CA ILE A 347 -11.02 11.79 -9.03
C ILE A 347 -11.84 11.45 -7.79
N THR A 348 -13.12 11.10 -7.97
CA THR A 348 -14.01 10.79 -6.84
C THR A 348 -13.49 9.62 -6.01
N LEU A 349 -13.08 8.53 -6.67
CA LEU A 349 -12.51 7.36 -6.00
C LEU A 349 -11.18 7.69 -5.33
N ALA A 350 -10.28 8.41 -6.00
CA ALA A 350 -9.01 8.81 -5.43
C ALA A 350 -9.19 9.68 -4.18
N LEU A 351 -10.06 10.71 -4.23
CA LEU A 351 -10.29 11.61 -3.11
C LEU A 351 -10.99 10.93 -1.94
N ILE A 352 -12.06 10.15 -2.18
CA ILE A 352 -12.75 9.43 -1.10
C ILE A 352 -11.80 8.46 -0.42
N THR A 353 -10.97 7.75 -1.20
CA THR A 353 -10.01 6.79 -0.67
C THR A 353 -8.91 7.50 0.13
N ALA A 354 -8.38 8.62 -0.35
CA ALA A 354 -7.42 9.43 0.39
C ALA A 354 -7.99 9.96 1.71
N LEU A 355 -9.22 10.49 1.70
CA LEU A 355 -9.88 11.00 2.90
C LEU A 355 -10.15 9.88 3.92
N ALA A 356 -10.58 8.70 3.45
CA ALA A 356 -10.72 7.53 4.30
C ALA A 356 -9.37 7.07 4.87
N ALA A 357 -8.29 7.15 4.11
CA ALA A 357 -6.94 6.82 4.58
C ALA A 357 -6.43 7.84 5.61
N ILE A 358 -6.75 9.13 5.43
CA ILE A 358 -6.46 10.19 6.42
C ILE A 358 -7.20 9.90 7.73
N ALA A 359 -8.49 9.58 7.66
CA ALA A 359 -9.32 9.33 8.84
C ALA A 359 -8.91 8.06 9.60
N THR A 360 -8.55 7.00 8.87
CA THR A 360 -8.21 5.70 9.47
C THR A 360 -6.74 5.53 9.82
N GLY A 361 -5.85 6.36 9.26
CA GLY A 361 -4.40 6.19 9.39
C GLY A 361 -3.85 4.97 8.65
N SER A 362 -4.64 4.37 7.75
CA SER A 362 -4.26 3.18 6.98
C SER A 362 -4.43 3.44 5.48
N GLY A 363 -3.38 3.18 4.70
CA GLY A 363 -3.44 3.25 3.23
C GLY A 363 -4.02 1.97 2.64
N ASN A 364 -3.86 0.85 3.34
CA ASN A 364 -4.28 -0.44 2.83
C ASN A 364 -5.78 -0.64 3.07
N ALA A 365 -6.31 -0.19 4.22
CA ALA A 365 -7.70 -0.49 4.56
C ALA A 365 -8.73 0.14 3.60
N PRO A 366 -8.66 1.45 3.27
CA PRO A 366 -9.56 2.05 2.30
C PRO A 366 -9.35 1.51 0.88
N PHE A 367 -8.09 1.31 0.48
CA PHE A 367 -7.80 0.75 -0.84
C PHE A 367 -8.43 -0.65 -0.99
N TYR A 368 -8.18 -1.57 -0.04
CA TYR A 368 -8.75 -2.92 -0.06
C TYR A 368 -10.28 -2.93 0.04
N ALA A 369 -10.86 -1.96 0.75
CA ALA A 369 -12.31 -1.83 0.84
C ALA A 369 -12.94 -1.42 -0.50
N PHE A 370 -12.35 -0.46 -1.21
CA PHE A 370 -12.95 0.12 -2.42
C PHE A 370 -12.48 -0.55 -3.72
N VAL A 371 -11.32 -1.23 -3.72
CA VAL A 371 -10.75 -1.85 -4.91
C VAL A 371 -11.62 -2.97 -5.51
N GLU A 372 -12.41 -3.65 -4.68
CA GLU A 372 -13.38 -4.66 -5.15
C GLU A 372 -14.53 -4.06 -5.98
N LEU A 373 -14.75 -2.74 -5.92
CA LEU A 373 -15.74 -2.05 -6.76
C LEU A 373 -15.23 -1.81 -8.18
N ILE A 374 -13.90 -1.73 -8.37
CA ILE A 374 -13.28 -1.32 -9.63
C ILE A 374 -13.72 -2.18 -10.82
N PRO A 375 -13.66 -3.53 -10.77
CA PRO A 375 -14.00 -4.33 -11.95
C PRO A 375 -15.42 -4.08 -12.46
N ARG A 376 -16.35 -3.77 -11.56
CA ARG A 376 -17.76 -3.49 -11.90
C ARG A 376 -17.92 -2.09 -12.47
N LEU A 377 -17.29 -1.10 -11.84
CA LEU A 377 -17.32 0.27 -12.33
C LEU A 377 -16.71 0.35 -13.73
N ALA A 378 -15.55 -0.26 -13.93
CA ALA A 378 -14.84 -0.27 -15.19
C ALA A 378 -15.65 -0.92 -16.33
N VAL A 379 -16.19 -2.14 -16.11
CA VAL A 379 -17.02 -2.84 -17.11
C VAL A 379 -18.26 -2.04 -17.48
N GLN A 380 -18.95 -1.43 -16.51
CA GLN A 380 -20.18 -0.69 -16.76
C GLN A 380 -19.93 0.68 -17.39
N MET A 381 -18.77 1.28 -17.15
CA MET A 381 -18.36 2.54 -17.76
C MET A 381 -17.65 2.34 -19.11
N GLY A 382 -17.30 1.09 -19.46
CA GLY A 382 -16.56 0.78 -20.67
C GLY A 382 -15.12 1.28 -20.64
N ILE A 383 -14.53 1.43 -19.45
CA ILE A 383 -13.19 1.99 -19.25
C ILE A 383 -12.20 0.93 -18.77
N ASN A 384 -10.92 1.17 -18.99
CA ASN A 384 -9.81 0.40 -18.45
C ASN A 384 -9.85 0.44 -16.91
N PRO A 385 -9.96 -0.71 -16.23
CA PRO A 385 -9.87 -0.77 -14.78
C PRO A 385 -8.64 -0.06 -14.17
N ALA A 386 -7.48 -0.14 -14.83
CA ALA A 386 -6.24 0.46 -14.34
C ALA A 386 -6.33 1.99 -14.22
N TYR A 387 -7.15 2.62 -15.06
CA TYR A 387 -7.41 4.06 -15.06
C TYR A 387 -8.04 4.52 -13.73
N LEU A 388 -8.83 3.67 -13.09
CA LEU A 388 -9.37 3.93 -11.75
C LEU A 388 -8.45 3.42 -10.63
N THR A 389 -7.83 2.25 -10.82
CA THR A 389 -7.07 1.58 -9.75
C THR A 389 -5.79 2.33 -9.36
N ILE A 390 -4.99 2.77 -10.35
CA ILE A 390 -3.67 3.39 -10.10
C ILE A 390 -3.79 4.65 -9.23
N PRO A 391 -4.61 5.66 -9.58
CA PRO A 391 -4.71 6.87 -8.78
C PRO A 391 -5.34 6.58 -7.42
N MET A 392 -6.30 5.65 -7.34
CA MET A 392 -6.88 5.23 -6.06
C MET A 392 -5.85 4.58 -5.13
N LEU A 393 -4.98 3.70 -5.66
CA LEU A 393 -3.89 3.05 -4.93
C LEU A 393 -2.95 4.09 -4.32
N GLN A 394 -2.46 5.03 -5.13
CA GLN A 394 -1.51 6.04 -4.67
C GLN A 394 -2.19 7.06 -3.74
N ALA A 395 -3.42 7.49 -4.04
CA ALA A 395 -4.18 8.40 -3.21
C ALA A 395 -4.41 7.84 -1.79
N SER A 396 -4.65 6.54 -1.68
CA SER A 396 -4.77 5.86 -0.38
C SER A 396 -3.47 5.92 0.43
N ASN A 397 -2.32 5.67 -0.22
CA ASN A 397 -1.01 5.71 0.45
C ASN A 397 -0.58 7.13 0.82
N ILE A 398 -0.85 8.10 -0.05
CA ILE A 398 -0.69 9.53 0.24
C ILE A 398 -1.57 9.94 1.42
N GLY A 399 -2.85 9.54 1.42
CA GLY A 399 -3.79 9.84 2.50
C GLY A 399 -3.32 9.27 3.85
N ARG A 400 -2.75 8.06 3.87
CA ARG A 400 -2.10 7.50 5.06
C ARG A 400 -0.98 8.41 5.56
N SER A 401 -0.08 8.85 4.68
CA SER A 401 1.02 9.74 5.08
C SER A 401 0.49 11.07 5.63
N LEU A 402 -0.64 11.58 5.12
CA LEU A 402 -1.31 12.77 5.64
C LEU A 402 -2.07 12.56 6.96
N SER A 403 -2.12 11.34 7.49
CA SER A 403 -2.86 11.03 8.72
C SER A 403 -1.99 11.17 9.97
N PRO A 404 -2.39 12.00 10.96
CA PRO A 404 -1.67 12.13 12.23
C PRO A 404 -1.81 10.89 13.13
N VAL A 405 -2.75 9.99 12.82
CA VAL A 405 -2.98 8.75 13.55
C VAL A 405 -2.40 7.52 12.84
N SER A 406 -1.74 7.70 11.68
CA SER A 406 -1.09 6.58 10.99
C SER A 406 0.11 6.07 11.78
N GLY A 407 0.31 4.75 11.79
CA GLY A 407 1.41 4.12 12.51
C GLY A 407 2.79 4.67 12.14
N VAL A 408 3.02 4.98 10.85
CA VAL A 408 4.28 5.57 10.39
C VAL A 408 4.50 6.97 10.94
N VAL A 409 3.49 7.85 10.89
CA VAL A 409 3.60 9.22 11.40
C VAL A 409 3.74 9.22 12.91
N VAL A 410 2.98 8.39 13.62
CA VAL A 410 3.05 8.25 15.09
C VAL A 410 4.43 7.75 15.51
N ALA A 411 4.95 6.71 14.86
CA ALA A 411 6.27 6.16 15.20
C ALA A 411 7.39 7.17 14.91
N VAL A 412 7.39 7.77 13.72
CA VAL A 412 8.41 8.74 13.30
C VAL A 412 8.39 10.00 14.17
N SER A 413 7.20 10.57 14.43
CA SER A 413 7.07 11.75 15.30
C SER A 413 7.49 11.45 16.74
N GLY A 414 7.13 10.29 17.29
CA GLY A 414 7.55 9.83 18.61
C GLY A 414 9.07 9.73 18.74
N MET A 415 9.74 9.08 17.78
CA MET A 415 11.20 8.97 17.74
C MET A 415 11.88 10.34 17.54
N ALA A 416 11.26 11.23 16.76
CA ALA A 416 11.75 12.58 16.53
C ALA A 416 11.45 13.55 17.70
N LYS A 417 10.67 13.13 18.71
CA LYS A 417 10.16 13.99 19.80
C LYS A 417 9.37 15.21 19.28
N LEU A 418 8.56 14.99 18.24
CA LEU A 418 7.70 16.00 17.61
C LEU A 418 6.24 15.62 17.79
N SER A 419 5.32 16.56 17.59
CA SER A 419 3.91 16.21 17.47
C SER A 419 3.63 15.52 16.12
N PRO A 420 2.72 14.52 16.04
CA PRO A 420 2.29 13.94 14.77
C PRO A 420 1.81 14.99 13.76
N PHE A 421 1.09 16.01 14.25
CA PHE A 421 0.59 17.12 13.43
C PHE A 421 1.71 17.96 12.80
N GLU A 422 2.85 18.10 13.47
CA GLU A 422 3.99 18.81 12.92
C GLU A 422 4.62 18.05 11.74
N VAL A 423 4.73 16.72 11.85
CA VAL A 423 5.17 15.87 10.74
C VAL A 423 4.19 15.95 9.57
N VAL A 424 2.88 15.86 9.84
CA VAL A 424 1.82 16.00 8.82
C VAL A 424 1.88 17.37 8.13
N LYS A 425 2.04 18.46 8.87
CA LYS A 425 2.21 19.81 8.32
C LYS A 425 3.39 19.86 7.35
N ARG A 426 4.50 19.21 7.69
CA ARG A 426 5.72 19.18 6.86
C ARG A 426 5.58 18.32 5.61
N ILE A 427 4.80 17.24 5.62
CA ILE A 427 4.57 16.43 4.41
C ILE A 427 3.36 16.89 3.58
N SER A 428 2.47 17.72 4.13
CA SER A 428 1.21 18.14 3.50
C SER A 428 1.33 18.60 2.04
N VAL A 429 2.11 19.64 1.78
CA VAL A 429 2.29 20.20 0.43
C VAL A 429 2.97 19.19 -0.51
N PRO A 430 4.10 18.55 -0.16
CA PRO A 430 4.68 17.51 -1.01
C PRO A 430 3.70 16.40 -1.38
N MET A 431 2.89 15.93 -0.43
CA MET A 431 1.88 14.88 -0.66
C MET A 431 0.77 15.32 -1.62
N VAL A 432 0.26 16.55 -1.50
CA VAL A 432 -0.75 17.09 -2.43
C VAL A 432 -0.17 17.21 -3.85
N VAL A 433 1.07 17.70 -3.98
CA VAL A 433 1.77 17.75 -5.28
C VAL A 433 1.88 16.33 -5.87
N GLY A 434 2.27 15.36 -5.05
CA GLY A 434 2.35 13.96 -5.47
C GLY A 434 1.04 13.42 -6.01
N LEU A 435 -0.07 13.71 -5.33
CA LEU A 435 -1.41 13.27 -5.74
C LEU A 435 -1.85 13.90 -7.08
N ILE A 436 -1.63 15.20 -7.25
CA ILE A 436 -1.95 15.90 -8.50
C ILE A 436 -1.17 15.28 -9.67
N VAL A 437 0.12 15.00 -9.46
CA VAL A 437 0.97 14.41 -10.49
C VAL A 437 0.58 12.97 -10.80
N VAL A 438 0.14 12.20 -9.80
CA VAL A 438 -0.42 10.86 -10.05
C VAL A 438 -1.67 10.97 -10.93
N ILE A 439 -2.62 11.85 -10.59
CA ILE A 439 -3.87 12.02 -11.36
C ILE A 439 -3.56 12.43 -12.80
N ALA A 440 -2.69 13.44 -12.98
CA ALA A 440 -2.28 13.89 -14.31
C ALA A 440 -1.51 12.82 -15.08
N GLY A 441 -0.63 12.07 -14.40
CA GLY A 441 0.13 10.98 -14.99
C GLY A 441 -0.77 9.83 -15.43
N THR A 442 -1.79 9.47 -14.64
CA THR A 442 -2.79 8.48 -15.05
C THR A 442 -3.58 8.95 -16.25
N GLU A 443 -4.04 10.20 -16.28
CA GLU A 443 -4.79 10.76 -17.42
C GLU A 443 -3.99 10.71 -18.73
N LEU A 444 -2.67 10.93 -18.66
CA LEU A 444 -1.81 10.97 -19.84
C LEU A 444 -1.33 9.58 -20.30
N LEU A 445 -1.08 8.66 -19.37
CA LEU A 445 -0.43 7.38 -19.67
C LEU A 445 -1.40 6.20 -19.72
N VAL A 446 -2.57 6.30 -19.09
CA VAL A 446 -3.56 5.23 -19.04
C VAL A 446 -4.77 5.65 -19.85
N VAL A 447 -5.04 4.96 -20.96
CA VAL A 447 -6.23 5.24 -21.75
C VAL A 447 -7.46 4.82 -20.94
N ALA A 448 -8.39 5.78 -20.76
CA ALA A 448 -9.67 5.58 -20.11
C ALA A 448 -10.47 4.50 -20.82
#